data_AF-A0A927Y9F7-F1
#
_entry.id   AF-A0A927Y9F7-F1
#
_cell.length_a   1.000
_cell.length_b   1.000
_cell.length_c   1.000
_cell.angle_alpha   90.00
_cell.angle_beta   90.00
_cell.angle_gamma   90.00
#
_symmetry.space_group_name_H-M   'P 1'
#
loop_
_entity.id
_entity.type
_entity.pdbx_description
1 polymer ?
#
loop_
_entity_poly.entity_id
_entity_poly.type
_entity_poly.pdbx_seq_one_letter_code
_entity_poly.pdbx_strand_id
1 'polypeptide(L)'
;MEDTRLDNPEIIVQDERIKQIDDIVTEVKQSEEWEAVRINILQIGEAHGMKIGKEIGRDTLLVEQVCRKLRKGKVPEQIADELEEELEVIVAICKAAEAAAPEYDCEVVYRRWKDNKKSE
;
A
#
# COMPACT_ATOMS: atom_id res chain seq x y z
N MET A 1 -9.05 -34.13 -4.70
CA MET A 1 -10.49 -34.01 -4.99
C MET A 1 -10.80 -35.00 -6.08
N GLU A 2 -11.89 -35.75 -5.95
CA GLU A 2 -12.35 -36.66 -7.00
C GLU A 2 -12.88 -35.84 -8.18
N ASP A 3 -12.73 -36.36 -9.40
CA ASP A 3 -13.17 -35.69 -10.63
C ASP A 3 -14.69 -35.83 -10.78
N THR A 4 -15.43 -34.78 -10.44
CA THR A 4 -16.90 -34.79 -10.43
C THR A 4 -17.50 -34.28 -11.73
N ARG A 5 -16.72 -34.05 -12.79
CA ARG A 5 -17.23 -33.50 -14.05
C ARG A 5 -18.08 -34.55 -14.77
N LEU A 6 -19.16 -34.12 -15.40
CA LEU A 6 -20.05 -35.02 -16.16
C LEU A 6 -19.34 -35.85 -17.25
N ASP A 7 -18.21 -35.36 -17.78
CA ASP A 7 -17.39 -36.05 -18.79
C ASP A 7 -16.40 -37.08 -18.20
N ASN A 8 -16.38 -37.27 -16.87
CA ASN A 8 -15.57 -38.30 -16.23
C ASN A 8 -16.03 -39.69 -16.70
N PRO A 9 -15.14 -40.52 -17.30
CA PRO A 9 -15.47 -41.87 -17.78
C PRO A 9 -15.92 -42.84 -16.69
N GLU A 10 -15.71 -42.54 -15.41
CA GLU A 10 -16.22 -43.32 -14.27
C GLU A 10 -17.72 -43.09 -14.01
N ILE A 11 -18.32 -42.04 -14.60
CA ILE A 11 -19.75 -41.73 -14.48
C ILE A 11 -20.52 -42.46 -15.59
N ILE A 12 -21.10 -43.60 -15.23
CA ILE A 12 -21.78 -44.50 -16.18
C ILE A 12 -23.24 -44.09 -16.42
N VAL A 13 -23.84 -43.27 -15.54
CA VAL A 13 -25.25 -42.87 -15.58
C VAL A 13 -25.35 -41.35 -15.67
N GLN A 14 -26.07 -40.86 -16.69
CA GLN A 14 -26.29 -39.42 -16.95
C GLN A 14 -27.77 -39.13 -17.20
N ASP A 15 -28.62 -39.43 -16.21
CA ASP A 15 -30.03 -39.06 -16.28
C ASP A 15 -30.22 -37.54 -16.10
N GLU A 16 -31.45 -37.08 -16.35
CA GLU A 16 -31.79 -35.65 -16.34
C GLU A 16 -31.50 -34.97 -14.99
N ARG A 17 -31.60 -35.70 -13.87
CA ARG A 17 -31.31 -35.14 -12.55
C ARG A 17 -29.80 -34.96 -12.34
N ILE A 18 -28.98 -35.88 -12.83
CA ILE A 18 -27.50 -35.79 -12.72
C ILE A 18 -26.99 -34.60 -13.54
N LYS A 19 -27.56 -34.35 -14.72
CA LYS A 19 -27.23 -33.17 -15.54
C LYS A 19 -27.58 -31.87 -14.83
N GLN A 20 -28.79 -31.78 -14.27
CA GLN A 20 -29.21 -30.61 -13.48
C GLN A 20 -28.29 -30.37 -12.27
N ILE A 21 -27.85 -31.44 -11.60
CA ILE A 21 -26.91 -31.33 -10.48
C ILE A 21 -25.53 -30.88 -10.96
N ASP A 22 -25.01 -31.39 -12.09
CA ASP A 22 -23.72 -30.97 -12.65
C ASP A 22 -23.73 -29.49 -13.05
N ASP A 23 -24.83 -29.02 -13.66
CA ASP A 23 -25.03 -27.60 -14.00
C ASP A 23 -25.00 -26.73 -12.72
N ILE A 24 -25.75 -27.11 -11.69
CA ILE A 24 -25.79 -26.39 -10.40
C ILE A 24 -24.41 -26.40 -9.73
N VAL A 25 -23.74 -27.55 -9.67
CA VAL A 25 -22.41 -27.68 -9.06
C VAL A 25 -21.38 -26.85 -9.81
N THR A 26 -21.46 -26.81 -11.13
CA THR A 26 -20.57 -26.00 -11.97
C THR A 26 -20.80 -24.50 -11.75
N GLU A 27 -22.07 -24.05 -11.68
CA GLU A 27 -22.41 -22.66 -11.38
C GLU A 27 -21.92 -22.24 -9.99
N VAL A 28 -22.18 -23.07 -8.97
CA VAL A 28 -21.74 -22.80 -7.60
C VAL A 28 -20.22 -22.71 -7.52
N LYS A 29 -19.48 -23.66 -8.12
CA LYS A 29 -18.00 -23.63 -8.14
C LYS A 29 -17.46 -22.36 -8.78
N GLN A 30 -17.99 -21.94 -9.93
CA GLN A 30 -17.59 -20.69 -10.58
C GLN A 30 -17.90 -19.47 -9.69
N SER A 31 -19.03 -19.48 -8.99
CA SER A 31 -19.40 -18.39 -8.07
C SER A 31 -18.48 -18.33 -6.85
N GLU A 32 -18.07 -19.46 -6.28
CA GLU A 32 -17.14 -19.55 -5.15
C GLU A 32 -15.73 -19.11 -5.54
N GLU A 33 -15.25 -19.54 -6.71
CA GLU A 33 -13.98 -19.08 -7.27
C GLU A 33 -14.00 -17.56 -7.52
N TRP A 34 -15.09 -17.03 -8.06
CA TRP A 34 -15.26 -15.60 -8.26
C TRP A 34 -15.28 -14.81 -6.94
N GLU A 35 -15.94 -15.35 -5.91
CA GLU A 35 -15.93 -14.75 -4.57
C GLU A 35 -14.52 -14.76 -3.98
N ALA A 36 -13.78 -15.86 -4.13
CA ALA A 36 -12.40 -15.97 -3.67
C ALA A 36 -11.50 -14.92 -4.36
N VAL A 37 -11.65 -14.73 -5.68
CA VAL A 37 -10.94 -13.70 -6.43
C VAL A 37 -11.29 -12.30 -5.91
N ARG A 38 -12.58 -12.00 -5.69
CA ARG A 38 -13.01 -10.71 -5.14
C ARG A 38 -12.42 -10.43 -3.77
N ILE A 39 -12.46 -11.42 -2.87
CA ILE A 39 -11.88 -11.31 -1.52
C ILE A 39 -10.38 -11.05 -1.60
N ASN A 40 -9.67 -11.80 -2.45
CA ASN A 40 -8.24 -11.64 -2.62
C ASN A 40 -7.85 -10.23 -3.12
N ILE A 41 -8.54 -9.73 -4.15
CA ILE A 41 -8.31 -8.37 -4.68
C ILE A 41 -8.56 -7.31 -3.60
N LEU A 42 -9.64 -7.47 -2.82
CA LEU A 42 -9.96 -6.55 -1.72
C LEU A 42 -8.85 -6.55 -0.65
N GLN A 43 -8.40 -7.73 -0.23
CA GLN A 43 -7.32 -7.87 0.77
C GLN A 43 -5.99 -7.29 0.28
N ILE A 44 -5.64 -7.51 -0.99
CA ILE A 44 -4.44 -6.90 -1.59
C ILE A 44 -4.56 -5.38 -1.60
N GLY A 45 -5.73 -4.86 -2.01
CA GLY A 45 -6.00 -3.43 -2.01
C GLY A 45 -5.89 -2.80 -0.62
N GLU A 46 -6.46 -3.45 0.40
CA GLU A 46 -6.37 -3.01 1.79
C GLU A 46 -4.93 -3.03 2.30
N ALA A 47 -4.19 -4.12 2.06
CA ALA A 47 -2.80 -4.24 2.47
C ALA A 47 -1.90 -3.18 1.80
N HIS A 48 -2.09 -2.93 0.50
CA HIS A 48 -1.40 -1.86 -0.21
C HIS A 48 -1.77 -0.48 0.33
N GLY A 49 -3.06 -0.21 0.56
CA GLY A 49 -3.54 1.04 1.13
C GLY A 49 -2.94 1.31 2.51
N MET A 50 -2.92 0.30 3.38
CA MET A 50 -2.29 0.42 4.70
C MET A 50 -0.78 0.68 4.61
N LYS A 51 -0.07 0.01 3.70
CA LYS A 51 1.37 0.22 3.51
C LYS A 51 1.66 1.66 3.07
N ILE A 52 0.95 2.15 2.05
CA ILE A 52 1.09 3.51 1.53
C ILE A 52 0.74 4.53 2.62
N GLY A 53 -0.37 4.32 3.34
CA GLY A 53 -0.80 5.21 4.42
C GLY A 53 0.22 5.31 5.55
N LYS A 54 0.84 4.19 5.95
CA LYS A 54 1.92 4.19 6.95
C LYS A 54 3.16 4.94 6.48
N GLU A 55 3.56 4.76 5.23
CA GLU A 55 4.71 5.47 4.66
C GLU A 55 4.46 6.98 4.60
N ILE A 56 3.32 7.39 4.04
CA ILE A 56 2.91 8.81 3.99
C ILE A 56 2.85 9.41 5.39
N GLY A 57 2.28 8.71 6.36
CA GLY A 57 2.18 9.16 7.75
C GLY A 57 3.56 9.36 8.40
N ARG A 58 4.47 8.39 8.23
CA ARG A 58 5.86 8.49 8.75
C ARG A 58 6.57 9.69 8.13
N ASP A 59 6.55 9.79 6.81
CA ASP A 59 7.23 10.85 6.06
C ASP A 59 6.69 12.24 6.41
N THR A 60 5.38 12.38 6.55
CA THR A 60 4.74 13.67 6.90
C THR A 60 5.11 14.10 8.31
N LEU A 61 5.09 13.17 9.27
CA LEU A 61 5.50 13.43 10.65
C LEU A 61 6.98 13.84 10.73
N LEU A 62 7.85 13.16 9.99
CA LEU A 62 9.28 13.48 9.93
C LEU A 62 9.48 14.90 9.42
N VAL A 63 8.84 15.27 8.31
CA VAL A 63 8.93 16.64 7.76
C VAL A 63 8.43 17.68 8.77
N GLU A 64 7.32 17.42 9.47
CA GLU A 64 6.79 18.32 10.49
C GLU A 64 7.79 18.53 11.64
N GLN A 65 8.41 17.44 12.12
CA GLN A 65 9.42 17.48 13.17
C GLN A 65 10.66 18.27 12.73
N VAL A 66 11.14 18.06 11.50
CA VAL A 66 12.27 18.79 10.93
C VAL A 66 11.93 20.28 10.81
N CYS A 67 10.79 20.65 10.22
CA CYS A 67 10.38 22.05 10.09
C CYS A 67 10.24 22.74 11.47
N ARG A 68 9.73 22.03 12.48
CA ARG A 68 9.64 22.55 13.86
C ARG A 68 11.01 22.78 14.48
N LYS A 69 12.01 21.94 14.19
CA LYS A 69 13.39 22.10 14.70
C LYS A 69 14.18 23.16 13.90
N LEU A 70 13.96 23.29 12.60
CA LEU A 70 14.51 24.37 11.77
C LEU A 70 14.02 25.75 12.24
N ARG A 71 12.74 25.89 12.58
CA ARG A 71 12.20 27.11 13.22
C ARG A 71 12.88 27.46 14.54
N LYS A 72 13.43 26.48 15.24
CA LYS A 72 14.21 26.68 16.48
C LYS A 72 15.69 26.96 16.22
N GLY A 73 16.11 27.08 14.95
CA GLY A 73 17.50 27.36 14.56
C GLY A 73 18.46 26.18 14.73
N LYS A 74 17.96 24.95 14.78
CA LYS A 74 18.81 23.74 14.87
C LYS A 74 19.41 23.39 13.51
N VAL A 75 20.65 22.89 13.54
CA VAL A 75 21.37 22.45 12.33
C VAL A 75 21.02 21.00 11.98
N PRO A 76 21.16 20.57 10.71
CA PRO A 76 20.80 19.21 10.27
C PRO A 76 21.42 18.08 11.09
N GLU A 77 22.67 18.24 11.54
CA GLU A 77 23.40 17.26 12.34
C GLU A 77 22.73 17.03 13.71
N GLN A 78 22.30 18.11 14.35
CA GLN A 78 21.56 18.04 15.63
C GLN A 78 20.15 17.46 15.43
N ILE A 79 19.52 17.76 14.30
CA ILE A 79 18.19 17.24 13.99
C ILE A 79 18.24 15.74 13.75
N ALA A 80 19.25 15.25 13.02
CA ALA A 80 19.46 13.83 12.76
C ALA A 80 19.70 13.04 14.05
N ASP A 81 20.56 13.56 14.93
CA ASP A 81 20.83 12.95 16.24
C ASP A 81 19.56 12.94 17.12
N GLU A 82 18.84 14.06 17.21
CA GLU A 82 17.63 14.15 18.04
C GLU A 82 16.42 13.35 17.53
N LEU A 83 16.39 13.02 16.24
CA LEU A 83 15.32 12.23 15.63
C LEU A 83 15.73 10.76 15.42
N GLU A 84 16.98 10.40 15.69
CA GLU A 84 17.56 9.08 15.39
C GLU A 84 17.34 8.69 13.90
N GLU A 85 17.47 9.67 13.00
CA GLU A 85 17.28 9.52 11.56
C GLU A 85 18.59 9.73 10.81
N GLU A 86 18.68 9.18 9.60
CA GLU A 86 19.90 9.32 8.79
C GLU A 86 20.15 10.78 8.40
N LEU A 87 21.40 11.24 8.58
CA LEU A 87 21.79 12.62 8.27
C LEU A 87 21.47 13.00 6.83
N GLU A 88 21.67 12.08 5.88
CA GLU A 88 21.38 12.29 4.46
C GLU A 88 19.89 12.62 4.23
N VAL A 89 18.99 11.90 4.90
CA VAL A 89 17.54 12.12 4.83
C VAL A 89 17.20 13.50 5.39
N ILE A 90 17.74 13.84 6.56
CA ILE A 90 17.49 15.14 7.18
C ILE A 90 18.02 16.29 6.31
N VAL A 91 19.23 16.16 5.77
CA VAL A 91 19.81 17.16 4.86
C VAL A 91 18.94 17.34 3.62
N ALA A 92 18.39 16.25 3.05
CA ALA A 92 17.49 16.34 1.91
C ALA A 92 16.20 17.10 2.25
N ILE A 93 15.61 16.87 3.43
CA ILE A 93 14.42 17.59 3.89
C ILE A 93 14.76 19.07 4.15
N CYS A 94 15.88 19.37 4.81
CA CYS A 94 16.32 20.73 5.08
C CYS A 94 16.52 21.53 3.79
N LYS A 95 17.17 20.94 2.77
CA LYS A 95 17.32 21.54 1.44
C LYS A 95 15.96 21.85 0.79
N ALA A 96 14.99 20.94 0.88
CA ALA A 96 13.63 21.17 0.39
C ALA A 96 12.92 22.30 1.18
N ALA A 97 13.29 22.50 2.44
CA ALA A 97 12.72 23.48 3.35
C ALA A 97 13.29 24.91 3.19
N GLU A 98 14.50 25.07 2.63
CA GLU A 98 15.14 26.38 2.40
C GLU A 98 14.23 27.34 1.63
N ALA A 99 13.56 26.85 0.57
CA ALA A 99 12.66 27.64 -0.24
C ALA A 99 11.28 27.89 0.39
N ALA A 100 11.07 27.45 1.64
CA ALA A 100 9.89 27.73 2.46
C ALA A 100 10.25 28.50 3.75
N ALA A 101 11.51 28.92 3.92
CA ALA A 101 11.94 29.74 5.05
C ALA A 101 11.30 31.15 4.98
N PRO A 102 11.03 31.81 6.13
CA PRO A 102 11.29 31.36 7.51
C PRO A 102 10.12 30.59 8.16
N GLU A 103 8.96 30.52 7.51
CA GLU A 103 7.75 29.89 8.08
C GLU A 103 7.87 28.36 8.11
N TYR A 104 8.61 27.79 7.16
CA TYR A 104 8.79 26.35 6.95
C TYR A 104 7.46 25.60 6.85
N ASP A 105 6.63 25.98 5.87
CA ASP A 105 5.37 25.31 5.56
C ASP A 105 5.60 23.82 5.28
N CYS A 106 5.07 22.97 6.17
CA CYS A 106 5.33 21.53 6.18
C CYS A 106 4.76 20.84 4.94
N GLU A 107 3.63 21.30 4.40
CA GLU A 107 3.02 20.71 3.20
C GLU A 107 3.85 21.00 1.96
N VAL A 108 4.35 22.24 1.84
CA VAL A 108 5.24 22.65 0.74
C VAL A 108 6.56 21.89 0.80
N VAL A 109 7.16 21.76 1.99
CA VAL A 109 8.41 21.00 2.19
C VAL A 109 8.21 19.54 1.82
N TYR A 110 7.14 18.91 2.32
CA TYR A 110 6.84 17.50 2.04
C TYR A 110 6.71 17.24 0.54
N ARG A 111 5.93 18.08 -0.16
CA ARG A 111 5.73 17.94 -1.62
C ARG A 111 7.05 18.02 -2.37
N ARG A 112 7.87 19.05 -2.09
CA ARG A 112 9.19 19.21 -2.72
C ARG A 112 10.12 18.04 -2.43
N TRP A 113 10.18 17.60 -1.18
CA TRP A 113 11.04 16.47 -0.80
C TRP A 113 10.62 15.16 -1.49
N LYS A 114 9.31 14.88 -1.59
CA LYS A 114 8.81 13.70 -2.32
C LYS A 114 9.01 13.80 -3.83
N ASP A 115 8.92 15.00 -4.41
CA ASP A 115 9.19 15.20 -5.84
C ASP A 115 10.67 14.96 -6.16
N ASN A 116 11.59 15.44 -5.32
CA ASN A 116 13.03 15.18 -5.46
C ASN A 116 13.38 13.68 -5.33
N LYS A 117 12.69 12.95 -4.45
CA LYS A 117 12.84 11.49 -4.28
C LYS A 117 12.36 10.68 -5.48
N LYS A 118 11.50 11.23 -6.35
CA LYS A 118 11.00 10.55 -7.55
C LYS A 118 11.88 10.76 -8.78
N SER A 119 12.77 11.76 -8.74
CA SER A 119 13.69 12.08 -9.84
C SER A 119 15.03 11.35 -9.79
N GLU A 120 15.26 10.55 -8.75
CA GLU A 120 16.38 9.60 -8.61
C GLU A 120 15.93 8.18 -8.98
#